data_AF-A0A940P938-F1
#
_entry.id   AF-A0A940P938-F1
#
_cell.length_a   1.000
_cell.length_b   1.000
_cell.length_c   1.000
_cell.angle_alpha   90.00
_cell.angle_beta   90.00
_cell.angle_gamma   90.00
#
_symmetry.space_group_name_H-M   'P 1'
#
loop_
_entity.id
_entity.type
_entity.pdbx_description
1 polymer ?
#
loop_
_entity_poly.entity_id
_entity_poly.type
_entity_poly.pdbx_seq_one_letter_code
_entity_poly.pdbx_strand_id
1 'polypeptide(L)' 'IAGAPPQEPVRCQAKIRYRHPAQPATVTFTDDSTAVLKFDAPQRAITAGQAAVFYDGEIVLGGGEIRSVP' A
#
# COMPACT_ATOMS: atom_id res chain seq x y z
N ILE A 1 7.38 16.02 8.52
CA ILE A 1 8.34 15.02 9.03
C ILE A 1 8.73 14.16 7.83
N ALA A 2 9.97 14.26 7.36
CA ALA A 2 10.49 13.46 6.26
C ALA A 2 11.60 12.58 6.83
N GLY A 3 11.25 11.35 7.18
CA GLY A 3 12.21 10.29 7.44
C GLY A 3 12.34 9.45 6.16
N ALA A 4 13.52 8.89 5.92
CA ALA A 4 13.72 7.93 4.84
C ALA A 4 12.68 6.80 4.94
N PRO A 5 12.25 6.21 3.80
CA PRO A 5 11.35 5.08 3.83
C PRO A 5 11.95 3.95 4.70
N PRO A 6 11.14 3.28 5.53
CA PRO A 6 11.63 2.18 6.35
C PRO A 6 12.21 1.08 5.45
N GLN A 7 13.42 0.63 5.80
CA GLN A 7 14.12 -0.43 5.07
C GLN A 7 13.50 -1.81 5.30
N GLU A 8 12.71 -1.96 6.37
CA GLU A 8 12.03 -3.21 6.72
C GLU A 8 10.57 -3.22 6.24
N PRO A 9 10.02 -4.40 5.90
CA PRO A 9 8.60 -4.53 5.58
C PRO A 9 7.70 -4.07 6.73
N VAL A 10 6.72 -3.22 6.43
CA VAL A 10 5.81 -2.66 7.42
C VAL A 10 4.44 -3.34 7.31
N ARG A 11 3.96 -3.83 8.44
CA ARG A 11 2.60 -4.36 8.54
C ARG A 11 1.60 -3.23 8.55
N CYS A 12 0.57 -3.30 7.70
CA CYS A 12 -0.40 -2.22 7.55
C CYS A 12 -1.79 -2.73 7.14
N GLN A 13 -2.75 -1.82 7.05
CA GLN A 13 -3.95 -2.01 6.25
C GLN A 13 -3.86 -1.19 4.99
N ALA A 14 -4.27 -1.73 3.85
CA ALA A 14 -4.24 -1.02 2.58
C ALA A 14 -5.60 -0.98 1.89
N LYS A 15 -5.89 0.15 1.27
CA LYS A 15 -7.12 0.44 0.55
C LYS A 15 -6.78 0.84 -0.88
N ILE A 16 -7.18 -0.02 -1.81
CA ILE A 16 -6.97 0.17 -3.26
C ILE A 16 -8.24 0.63 -3.99
N ARG A 17 -9.37 0.71 -3.27
CA ARG A 17 -10.67 1.13 -3.81
C ARG A 17 -11.41 1.96 -2.79
N TYR A 18 -11.91 3.14 -3.20
CA TYR A 18 -12.57 4.09 -2.30
C TYR A 18 -13.73 3.48 -1.49
N ARG A 19 -14.52 2.60 -2.12
CA ARG A 19 -15.70 1.98 -1.51
C ARG A 19 -15.42 0.69 -0.76
N HIS A 20 -14.22 0.13 -0.83
CA HIS A 20 -13.87 -1.09 -0.11
C HIS A 20 -13.20 -0.75 1.23
N PRO A 21 -13.43 -1.56 2.28
CA PRO A 21 -12.67 -1.45 3.51
C PRO A 21 -11.18 -1.71 3.24
N ALA A 22 -10.31 -1.09 4.02
CA ALA A 22 -8.89 -1.42 4.00
C ALA A 22 -8.72 -2.89 4.38
N GLN A 23 -7.73 -3.55 3.77
CA GLN A 23 -7.45 -4.98 3.97
C GLN A 23 -6.04 -5.15 4.52
N PRO A 24 -5.80 -6.14 5.39
CA PRO A 24 -4.46 -6.42 5.91
C PRO A 24 -3.45 -6.67 4.78
N ALA A 25 -2.31 -6.01 4.88
CA ALA A 25 -1.25 -6.07 3.90
C ALA A 25 0.12 -5.83 4.55
N THR A 26 1.17 -6.07 3.77
CA THR A 26 2.54 -5.70 4.10
C THR A 26 3.06 -4.82 2.98
N VAL A 27 3.62 -3.66 3.33
CA VAL A 27 4.28 -2.74 2.40
C VAL A 27 5.79 -2.84 2.56
N THR A 28 6.49 -2.99 1.45
CA THR A 28 7.96 -3.00 1.39
C THR A 28 8.40 -1.89 0.47
N PHE A 29 9.11 -0.89 0.98
CA PHE A 29 9.67 0.19 0.16
C PHE A 29 10.88 -0.33 -0.61
N THR A 30 10.87 -0.15 -1.92
CA THR A 30 11.94 -0.60 -2.82
C THR A 30 12.88 0.55 -3.19
N ASP A 31 12.38 1.78 -3.17
CA ASP A 31 13.16 3.03 -3.25
C ASP A 31 12.36 4.18 -2.59
N ASP A 32 12.85 5.40 -2.70
CA ASP A 32 12.23 6.61 -2.11
C ASP A 32 10.83 6.94 -2.67
N SER A 33 10.45 6.33 -3.79
CA SER A 33 9.23 6.62 -4.55
C SER A 33 8.39 5.39 -4.90
N THR A 34 8.92 4.17 -4.69
CA THR A 34 8.26 2.93 -5.04
C THR A 34 8.19 1.97 -3.85
N ALA A 35 7.08 1.23 -3.80
CA ALA A 35 6.86 0.19 -2.82
C ALA A 35 6.09 -0.97 -3.43
N VAL A 36 6.32 -2.16 -2.90
CA VAL A 36 5.55 -3.37 -3.17
C VAL A 36 4.55 -3.56 -2.05
N LEU A 37 3.28 -3.64 -2.41
CA LEU A 37 2.19 -3.91 -1.49
C LEU A 37 1.70 -5.35 -1.68
N LYS A 38 1.79 -6.16 -0.63
CA LYS A 38 1.33 -7.54 -0.62
C LYS A 38 0.15 -7.70 0.34
N PHE A 39 -1.03 -7.98 -0.20
CA PHE A 39 -2.20 -8.33 0.59
C PHE A 39 -2.12 -9.76 1.12
N ASP A 40 -2.68 -9.99 2.31
CA ASP A 40 -2.77 -11.33 2.90
C ASP A 40 -3.70 -12.25 2.13
N ALA A 41 -4.79 -11.69 1.65
CA ALA A 41 -5.77 -12.37 0.82
C ALA A 41 -5.78 -11.76 -0.59
N PRO A 42 -5.98 -12.57 -1.65
CA PRO A 42 -6.09 -12.07 -3.01
C PRO A 42 -7.15 -10.99 -3.14
N GLN A 43 -6.80 -9.85 -3.75
CA GLN A 43 -7.74 -8.78 -4.04
C GLN A 43 -8.16 -8.85 -5.51
N ARG A 44 -9.45 -8.65 -5.78
CA ARG A 44 -9.98 -8.69 -7.15
C ARG A 44 -9.98 -7.32 -7.79
N ALA A 45 -9.88 -7.32 -9.11
CA ALA A 45 -10.07 -6.15 -9.97
C ALA A 45 -9.15 -4.96 -9.57
N ILE A 46 -7.90 -5.26 -9.21
CA ILE A 46 -6.86 -4.25 -9.11
C ILE A 46 -6.51 -3.82 -10.55
N THR A 47 -6.50 -2.52 -10.82
CA THR A 47 -6.11 -2.01 -12.15
C THR A 47 -5.00 -0.97 -12.01
N ALA A 48 -4.08 -0.94 -12.97
CA ALA A 48 -3.12 0.15 -13.07
C ALA A 48 -3.86 1.50 -13.18
N GLY A 49 -3.27 2.55 -12.60
CA GLY A 49 -3.89 3.89 -12.53
C GLY A 49 -4.81 4.10 -11.33
N GLN A 50 -5.12 3.07 -10.53
CA GLN A 50 -5.82 3.25 -9.26
C GLN A 50 -4.88 3.74 -8.16
N ALA A 51 -5.41 4.50 -7.20
CA ALA A 51 -4.67 4.85 -6.00
C ALA A 51 -4.72 3.71 -4.96
N ALA A 52 -3.57 3.43 -4.35
CA ALA A 52 -3.43 2.63 -3.15
C ALA A 52 -3.04 3.54 -1.97
N VAL A 53 -3.72 3.41 -0.84
CA VAL A 53 -3.38 4.11 0.40
C VAL A 53 -3.21 3.06 1.50
N PHE A 54 -2.19 3.18 2.33
CA PHE A 54 -1.94 2.25 3.42
C PHE A 54 -1.78 2.97 4.76
N TYR A 55 -2.23 2.28 5.80
CA TYR A 55 -2.55 2.83 7.11
C TYR A 55 -1.97 1.96 8.22
N ASP A 56 -1.57 2.58 9.32
CA ASP A 56 -1.33 1.94 10.61
C ASP A 56 -2.37 2.45 11.61
N GLY A 57 -3.40 1.64 11.84
CA GLY A 57 -4.61 2.08 12.54
C GLY A 57 -5.28 3.26 11.81
N GLU A 58 -5.33 4.42 12.46
CA GLU A 58 -5.90 5.66 11.91
C GLU A 58 -4.85 6.53 11.18
N ILE A 59 -3.56 6.16 11.27
CA ILE A 59 -2.46 6.94 10.70
C ILE A 59 -2.28 6.56 9.23
N VAL A 60 -2.23 7.56 8.35
CA VAL A 60 -1.83 7.36 6.95
C VAL A 60 -0.31 7.23 6.90
N LEU A 61 0.18 6.06 6.50
CA LEU A 61 1.60 5.81 6.31
C LEU A 61 2.07 6.31 4.94
N GLY A 62 1.19 6.26 3.94
CA GLY A 62 1.49 6.71 2.59
C GLY A 62 0.46 6.24 1.56
N GLY A 63 0.75 6.56 0.31
CA GLY A 63 -0.06 6.12 -0.81
C GLY A 63 0.61 6.43 -2.15
N GLY A 64 0.08 5.87 -3.20
CA GLY A 64 0.61 6.03 -4.55
C GLY A 64 -0.29 5.42 -5.61
N GLU A 65 0.08 5.62 -6.86
CA GLU A 65 -0.61 5.02 -8.00
C GLU A 65 -0.10 3.59 -8.24
N ILE A 66 -1.04 2.66 -8.45
CA ILE A 66 -0.74 1.28 -8.80
C ILE A 66 -0.20 1.27 -10.23
N ARG A 67 1.09 0.95 -10.39
CA ARG A 67 1.75 0.87 -11.71
C ARG A 67 1.58 -0.49 -12.37
N SER A 68 1.63 -1.57 -11.59
CA SER A 68 1.51 -2.95 -12.09
C SER A 68 0.87 -3.86 -11.06
N VAL A 69 0.26 -4.94 -11.56
CA VAL A 69 -0.32 -6.03 -10.76
C VAL A 69 0.19 -7.33 -11.40
N PRO A 70 0.97 -8.14 -10.67
CA PRO A 70 1.41 -9.44 -11.16
C PRO A 70 0.26 -10.47 -11.20
#